data_AF-A0A9P7V5W7-F1
#
_entry.id   AF-A0A9P7V5W7-F1
#
_cell.length_a   1.000
_cell.length_b   1.000
_cell.length_c   1.000
_cell.angle_alpha   90.00
_cell.angle_beta   90.00
_cell.angle_gamma   90.00
#
_symmetry.space_group_name_H-M   'P 1'
#
loop_
_entity.id
_entity.type
_entity.pdbx_description
1 polymer ?
#
loop_
_entity_poly.entity_id
_entity_poly.type
_entity_poly.pdbx_seq_one_letter_code
_entity_poly.pdbx_strand_id
1 'polypeptide(L)'
;MISRVSSTRTWVARVSRTIRWNSTKPLGSSTIREYMKLYQNHFSKDVITNKQIDSYLALEKNPAGPIKVGILYDDTQALENSKIIECLLADPLSDNNSRILEQICQRSKHGVINTFTFDNGEVEHNTSNENDVYRVPSPILSANYRSPYMKNNIVDIELLEIINTLQIPQCDFYINVTSDLPRTLTDYSKKSQLQSLITIVDNEEFTPTSNPETPFSLTNEDPIIKVNTKLSLDGINLFSEMQAKAALEFLNAMQSSNIYELFKVIGHFLRPEHLLLFLRKSIENNIAYYNVLQLEIDHIYSEIKSVDITSFSGSMHSELQAEFIPNTTKFFRTSLSWWKLYLKNDNVEYCLKDYFAQSFMPKSIENYNFLRGQIVSKLETQKYGDYNDLHPSIHNPLMVMKNQLVNQRIESEIQPVVFKTLLRGLTYYQLPISVIAFLGYQYFGISGNASLALGLLGWTLGFNQVASTWEKFSSKWLQNLYEDIRMCLGKECIENGLYKELATKYNQEIELYNLKQEILKGIHVHK
;
A
#
# COMPACT_ATOMS: atom_id res chain seq x y z
N MET A 1 13.93 2.54 60.35
CA MET A 1 13.78 4.01 60.22
C MET A 1 14.88 4.50 59.29
N ILE A 2 14.68 4.44 57.97
CA ILE A 2 14.05 5.45 57.10
C ILE A 2 14.78 6.79 57.15
N SER A 3 15.63 7.04 56.16
CA SER A 3 15.64 8.30 55.41
C SER A 3 16.19 8.08 54.00
N ARG A 4 15.48 8.68 53.04
CA ARG A 4 15.68 8.64 51.59
C ARG A 4 16.85 9.55 51.18
N VAL A 5 17.58 9.18 50.13
CA VAL A 5 17.91 10.11 49.02
C VAL A 5 17.91 9.36 47.68
N SER A 6 16.98 9.81 46.84
CA SER A 6 16.82 9.67 45.38
C SER A 6 18.08 9.59 44.52
N SER A 7 18.11 8.66 43.55
CA SER A 7 18.69 8.88 42.21
C SER A 7 18.34 7.76 41.21
N THR A 8 17.09 7.73 40.76
CA THR A 8 16.68 6.91 39.59
C THR A 8 15.96 7.79 38.59
N ARG A 9 16.73 8.53 37.78
CA ARG A 9 16.29 9.22 36.56
C ARG A 9 17.54 9.75 35.88
N THR A 10 18.09 9.04 34.90
CA THR A 10 18.99 9.58 33.83
C THR A 10 19.66 8.46 33.01
N TRP A 11 18.90 7.56 32.37
CA TRP A 11 19.48 6.66 31.35
C TRP A 11 18.70 6.47 30.05
N VAL A 12 17.55 7.14 29.86
CA VAL A 12 16.75 7.00 28.62
C VAL A 12 17.05 8.07 27.56
N ALA A 13 17.91 9.06 27.85
CA ALA A 13 18.08 10.25 26.98
C ALA A 13 19.30 10.21 26.02
N ARG A 14 19.84 9.04 25.61
CA ARG A 14 21.11 9.03 24.85
C ARG A 14 21.21 8.11 23.63
N VAL A 15 20.10 7.81 22.95
CA VAL A 15 20.13 7.18 21.60
C VAL A 15 19.49 8.07 20.52
N SER A 16 18.92 9.22 20.86
CA SER A 16 18.35 10.18 19.91
C SER A 16 19.39 11.11 19.29
N ARG A 17 20.45 10.57 18.67
CA ARG A 17 21.35 11.39 17.84
C ARG A 17 21.62 10.76 16.48
N THR A 18 21.16 11.50 15.48
CA THR A 18 21.62 11.55 14.08
C THR A 18 21.21 10.40 13.16
N ILE A 19 19.93 10.40 12.78
CA ILE A 19 19.58 10.40 11.36
C ILE A 19 18.93 11.74 11.09
N ARG A 20 19.78 12.70 10.69
CA ARG A 20 19.34 14.00 10.20
C ARG A 20 18.83 13.72 8.80
N TRP A 21 17.51 13.51 8.68
CA TRP A 21 16.86 13.77 7.40
C TRP A 21 17.26 15.18 6.97
N ASN A 22 17.59 15.35 5.69
CA ASN A 22 17.63 16.68 5.12
C ASN A 22 16.23 17.25 5.28
N SER A 23 16.00 17.92 6.41
CA SER A 23 14.81 18.71 6.65
C SER A 23 14.77 19.70 5.50
N THR A 24 13.84 19.49 4.58
CA THR A 24 13.36 20.53 3.70
C THR A 24 13.13 21.76 4.59
N LYS A 25 13.83 22.84 4.29
CA LYS A 25 13.73 24.12 4.99
C LYS A 25 12.25 24.45 5.19
N PRO A 26 11.84 25.12 6.29
CA PRO A 26 10.49 25.64 6.39
C PRO A 26 10.20 26.47 5.14
N LEU A 27 9.24 26.02 4.31
CA LEU A 27 8.90 26.72 3.08
C LEU A 27 8.23 28.05 3.47
N GLY A 28 9.00 29.13 3.36
CA GLY A 28 8.42 30.47 3.30
C GLY A 28 7.60 30.60 2.02
N SER A 29 6.37 31.11 2.15
CA SER A 29 5.42 31.40 1.07
C SER A 29 5.41 30.38 -0.07
N SER A 30 5.16 29.12 0.24
CA SER A 30 5.01 28.07 -0.76
C SER A 30 3.76 28.29 -1.62
N THR A 31 3.92 28.15 -2.93
CA THR A 31 2.80 28.23 -3.89
C THR A 31 1.99 26.93 -3.89
N ILE A 32 0.70 26.96 -4.28
CA ILE A 32 -0.14 25.74 -4.39
C ILE A 32 0.59 24.66 -5.19
N ARG A 33 1.26 25.05 -6.27
CA ARG A 33 2.08 24.19 -7.13
C ARG A 33 3.15 23.39 -6.38
N GLU A 34 3.79 23.99 -5.36
CA GLU A 34 4.81 23.30 -4.57
C GLU A 34 4.18 22.22 -3.68
N TYR A 35 3.03 22.50 -3.06
CA TYR A 35 2.28 21.51 -2.28
C TYR A 35 1.78 20.35 -3.14
N MET A 36 1.32 20.64 -4.35
CA MET A 36 0.88 19.61 -5.31
C MET A 36 2.03 18.69 -5.74
N LYS A 37 3.21 19.24 -6.04
CA LYS A 37 4.41 18.43 -6.32
C LYS A 37 4.90 17.65 -5.12
N LEU A 38 4.81 18.24 -3.92
CA LEU A 38 5.20 17.60 -2.68
C LEU A 38 4.30 16.38 -2.39
N TYR A 39 3.01 16.48 -2.70
CA TYR A 39 2.08 15.35 -2.68
C TYR A 39 2.51 14.24 -3.66
N GLN A 40 2.74 14.56 -4.93
CA GLN A 40 3.14 13.57 -5.95
C GLN A 40 4.41 12.80 -5.56
N ASN A 41 5.36 13.46 -4.90
CA ASN A 41 6.61 12.84 -4.46
C ASN A 41 6.42 11.82 -3.32
N HIS A 42 5.52 12.10 -2.36
CA HIS A 42 5.34 11.26 -1.17
C HIS A 42 4.14 10.29 -1.28
N PHE A 43 3.27 10.49 -2.27
CA PHE A 43 2.08 9.67 -2.53
C PHE A 43 2.05 9.20 -3.99
N SER A 44 3.18 8.71 -4.50
CA SER A 44 3.36 8.33 -5.91
C SER A 44 2.39 7.25 -6.40
N LYS A 45 1.90 6.40 -5.48
CA LYS A 45 0.93 5.33 -5.78
C LYS A 45 -0.51 5.84 -5.95
N ASP A 46 -0.81 7.10 -5.60
CA ASP A 46 -2.13 7.69 -5.83
C ASP A 46 -2.28 8.16 -7.28
N VAL A 47 -2.53 7.21 -8.18
CA VAL A 47 -2.65 7.46 -9.62
C VAL A 47 -3.74 8.47 -9.96
N ILE A 48 -4.83 8.53 -9.18
CA ILE A 48 -6.01 9.35 -9.51
C ILE A 48 -5.72 10.80 -9.16
N THR A 49 -5.33 11.05 -7.91
CA THR A 49 -5.05 12.40 -7.43
C THR A 49 -3.82 12.99 -8.12
N ASN A 50 -2.78 12.18 -8.37
CA ASN A 50 -1.59 12.66 -9.08
C ASN A 50 -1.90 13.08 -10.52
N LYS A 51 -2.84 12.41 -11.21
CA LYS A 51 -3.30 12.82 -12.54
C LYS A 51 -4.09 14.12 -12.52
N GLN A 52 -4.97 14.32 -11.53
CA GLN A 52 -5.69 15.59 -11.37
C GLN A 52 -4.72 16.74 -11.09
N ILE A 53 -3.68 16.47 -10.29
CA ILE A 53 -2.58 17.41 -10.06
C ILE A 53 -1.88 17.74 -11.38
N ASP A 54 -1.56 16.76 -12.22
CA ASP A 54 -0.92 17.01 -13.52
C ASP A 54 -1.80 17.90 -14.42
N SER A 55 -3.11 17.63 -14.50
CA SER A 55 -4.07 18.48 -15.23
C SER A 55 -4.12 19.90 -14.66
N TYR A 56 -4.18 20.05 -13.33
CA TYR A 56 -4.15 21.37 -12.68
C TYR A 56 -2.87 22.15 -13.02
N LEU A 57 -1.70 21.51 -12.95
CA LEU A 57 -0.41 22.11 -13.25
C LEU A 57 -0.23 22.44 -14.74
N ALA A 58 -0.84 21.65 -15.63
CA ALA A 58 -0.84 21.91 -17.07
C ALA A 58 -1.68 23.14 -17.41
N LEU A 59 -2.91 23.22 -16.88
CA LEU A 59 -3.83 24.34 -17.07
C LEU A 59 -3.27 25.65 -16.51
N GLU A 60 -2.58 25.61 -15.36
CA GLU A 60 -1.91 26.78 -14.77
C GLU A 60 -0.77 27.32 -15.67
N LYS A 61 -0.01 26.42 -16.31
CA LYS A 61 1.21 26.79 -17.07
C LYS A 61 0.92 27.24 -18.50
N ASN A 62 -0.04 26.61 -19.18
CA ASN A 62 -0.38 26.91 -20.57
C ASN A 62 -1.84 26.56 -20.87
N PRO A 63 -2.75 27.54 -20.99
CA PRO A 63 -4.13 27.30 -21.43
C PRO A 63 -4.24 26.99 -22.94
N ALA A 64 -3.13 26.77 -23.66
CA ALA A 64 -3.12 26.78 -25.13
C ALA A 64 -3.50 25.44 -25.80
N GLY A 65 -3.66 24.35 -25.04
CA GLY A 65 -4.08 23.04 -25.58
C GLY A 65 -5.60 22.82 -25.44
N PRO A 66 -6.24 22.03 -26.31
CA PRO A 66 -7.67 21.81 -26.26
C PRO A 66 -8.10 21.18 -24.93
N ILE A 67 -9.23 21.63 -24.39
CA ILE A 67 -9.80 21.07 -23.15
C ILE A 67 -10.50 19.77 -23.49
N LYS A 68 -10.15 18.68 -22.80
CA LYS A 68 -10.72 17.35 -23.01
C LYS A 68 -11.89 17.11 -22.07
N VAL A 69 -13.05 16.83 -22.62
CA VAL A 69 -14.29 16.62 -21.87
C VAL A 69 -14.79 15.20 -22.12
N GLY A 70 -14.82 14.38 -21.08
CA GLY A 70 -15.32 13.00 -21.16
C GLY A 70 -16.82 12.92 -20.90
N ILE A 71 -17.57 12.15 -21.67
CA ILE A 71 -18.98 11.83 -21.43
C ILE A 71 -19.10 10.36 -21.05
N LEU A 72 -19.67 10.11 -19.87
CA LEU A 72 -19.89 8.80 -19.27
C LEU A 72 -21.40 8.55 -19.10
N TYR A 73 -21.81 7.29 -19.16
CA TYR A 73 -23.22 6.89 -19.03
C TYR A 73 -23.41 5.93 -17.86
N ASP A 74 -24.30 6.24 -16.92
CA ASP A 74 -24.49 5.47 -15.69
C ASP A 74 -25.01 4.04 -15.90
N ASP A 75 -25.68 3.77 -17.02
CA ASP A 75 -26.12 2.44 -17.41
C ASP A 75 -26.28 2.31 -18.93
N THR A 76 -26.49 1.08 -19.40
CA THR A 76 -26.76 0.82 -20.83
C THR A 76 -28.04 1.50 -21.30
N GLN A 77 -29.00 1.70 -20.41
CA GLN A 77 -30.26 2.37 -20.72
C GLN A 77 -30.05 3.87 -21.00
N ALA A 78 -29.23 4.56 -20.21
CA ALA A 78 -28.83 5.94 -20.44
C ALA A 78 -28.03 6.08 -21.75
N LEU A 79 -27.12 5.14 -22.04
CA LEU A 79 -26.37 5.11 -23.30
C LEU A 79 -27.27 4.97 -24.54
N GLU A 80 -28.29 4.12 -24.47
CA GLU A 80 -29.20 3.86 -25.59
C GLU A 80 -30.18 5.03 -25.81
N ASN A 81 -30.75 5.53 -24.72
CA ASN A 81 -31.80 6.54 -24.75
C ASN A 81 -31.25 7.95 -24.96
N SER A 82 -30.12 8.27 -24.34
CA SER A 82 -29.56 9.62 -24.42
C SER A 82 -29.08 9.95 -25.82
N LYS A 83 -29.42 11.17 -26.27
CA LYS A 83 -28.98 11.79 -27.52
C LYS A 83 -28.07 12.99 -27.29
N ILE A 84 -27.36 12.98 -26.16
CA ILE A 84 -26.57 14.13 -25.70
C ILE A 84 -25.49 14.55 -26.69
N ILE A 85 -24.77 13.59 -27.29
CA ILE A 85 -23.70 13.86 -28.27
C ILE A 85 -24.31 14.47 -29.54
N GLU A 86 -25.40 13.90 -30.01
CA GLU A 86 -26.15 14.35 -31.18
C GLU A 86 -26.64 15.80 -30.98
N CYS A 87 -27.23 16.10 -29.82
CA CYS A 87 -27.70 17.44 -29.48
C CYS A 87 -26.58 18.46 -29.28
N LEU A 88 -25.45 18.06 -28.67
CA LEU A 88 -24.30 18.95 -28.45
C LEU A 88 -23.58 19.30 -29.75
N LEU A 89 -23.48 18.34 -30.68
CA LEU A 89 -22.71 18.50 -31.91
C LEU A 89 -23.52 19.04 -33.09
N ALA A 90 -24.85 18.87 -33.08
CA ALA A 90 -25.70 19.34 -34.16
C ALA A 90 -25.60 20.87 -34.34
N ASP A 91 -25.43 21.29 -35.59
CA ASP A 91 -25.59 22.68 -35.99
C ASP A 91 -26.59 22.75 -37.16
N PRO A 92 -27.89 22.86 -36.87
CA PRO A 92 -28.94 22.85 -37.89
C PRO A 92 -28.86 24.00 -38.90
N LEU A 93 -28.02 25.02 -38.65
CA LEU A 93 -27.79 26.15 -39.54
C LEU A 93 -26.55 25.98 -40.43
N SER A 94 -25.73 24.95 -40.18
CA SER A 94 -24.52 24.67 -40.96
C SER A 94 -24.82 23.91 -42.25
N ASP A 95 -24.03 24.20 -43.29
CA ASP A 95 -24.04 23.42 -44.52
C ASP A 95 -23.58 21.98 -44.24
N ASN A 96 -24.25 20.99 -44.84
CA ASN A 96 -24.02 19.55 -44.64
C ASN A 96 -24.33 18.98 -43.23
N ASN A 97 -25.02 19.72 -42.34
CA ASN A 97 -25.40 19.22 -41.01
C ASN A 97 -26.10 17.85 -41.06
N SER A 98 -27.03 17.64 -41.99
CA SER A 98 -27.80 16.40 -42.09
C SER A 98 -26.91 15.16 -42.27
N ARG A 99 -25.87 15.26 -43.12
CA ARG A 99 -24.91 14.17 -43.37
C ARG A 99 -24.03 13.91 -42.14
N ILE A 100 -23.59 14.98 -41.48
CA ILE A 100 -22.72 14.91 -40.30
C ILE A 100 -23.49 14.31 -39.11
N LEU A 101 -24.72 14.77 -38.88
CA LEU A 101 -25.61 14.26 -37.85
C LEU A 101 -25.94 12.78 -38.09
N GLU A 102 -26.17 12.38 -39.34
CA GLU A 102 -26.39 10.97 -39.69
C GLU A 102 -25.16 10.09 -39.34
N GLN A 103 -23.95 10.55 -39.65
CA GLN A 103 -22.71 9.85 -39.28
C GLN A 103 -22.52 9.74 -37.77
N ILE A 104 -22.80 10.82 -37.02
CA ILE A 104 -22.76 10.81 -35.56
C ILE A 104 -23.79 9.82 -35.01
N CYS A 105 -25.02 9.82 -35.52
CA CYS A 105 -26.08 8.88 -35.11
C CYS A 105 -25.73 7.41 -35.38
N GLN A 106 -24.99 7.13 -36.46
CA GLN A 106 -24.57 5.78 -36.88
C GLN A 106 -23.25 5.30 -36.22
N ARG A 107 -22.65 6.09 -35.33
CA ARG A 107 -21.38 5.76 -34.66
C ARG A 107 -21.43 4.46 -33.86
N SER A 108 -20.26 3.88 -33.62
CA SER A 108 -20.14 2.71 -32.76
C SER A 108 -20.52 3.04 -31.32
N LYS A 109 -21.42 2.23 -30.74
CA LYS A 109 -21.83 2.31 -29.32
C LYS A 109 -21.33 1.12 -28.49
N HIS A 110 -20.30 0.42 -28.95
CA HIS A 110 -19.86 -0.84 -28.33
C HIS A 110 -18.35 -0.88 -28.14
N GLY A 111 -17.89 -0.68 -26.90
CA GLY A 111 -16.51 -0.96 -26.47
C GLY A 111 -15.43 -0.08 -27.12
N VAL A 112 -15.78 1.14 -27.54
CA VAL A 112 -14.91 2.09 -28.25
C VAL A 112 -15.02 3.46 -27.56
N ILE A 113 -13.97 4.28 -27.65
CA ILE A 113 -14.01 5.70 -27.29
C ILE A 113 -14.20 6.52 -28.57
N ASN A 114 -15.29 7.28 -28.66
CA ASN A 114 -15.52 8.19 -29.78
C ASN A 114 -14.99 9.59 -29.41
N THR A 115 -14.01 10.08 -30.15
CA THR A 115 -13.39 11.41 -29.94
C THR A 115 -13.90 12.37 -31.00
N PHE A 116 -14.46 13.51 -30.60
CA PHE A 116 -14.97 14.54 -31.48
C PHE A 116 -14.09 15.79 -31.40
N THR A 117 -13.58 16.24 -32.54
CA THR A 117 -12.66 17.38 -32.68
C THR A 117 -13.18 18.34 -33.74
N PHE A 118 -12.85 19.63 -33.63
CA PHE A 118 -13.25 20.61 -34.62
C PHE A 118 -12.40 20.51 -35.90
N ASP A 119 -13.05 20.40 -37.06
CA ASP A 119 -12.43 20.56 -38.39
C ASP A 119 -13.49 21.06 -39.37
N ASN A 120 -13.06 21.86 -40.33
CA ASN A 120 -13.90 22.35 -41.43
C ASN A 120 -13.81 21.45 -42.69
N GLY A 121 -12.97 20.40 -42.66
CA GLY A 121 -12.80 19.44 -43.75
C GLY A 121 -13.90 18.36 -43.85
N GLU A 122 -13.80 17.48 -44.86
CA GLU A 122 -14.65 16.29 -44.94
C GLU A 122 -14.38 15.35 -43.75
N VAL A 123 -15.43 14.72 -43.23
CA VAL A 123 -15.35 13.82 -42.07
C VAL A 123 -14.45 12.61 -42.41
N GLU A 124 -13.20 12.67 -41.96
CA GLU A 124 -12.27 11.54 -42.03
C GLU A 124 -12.55 10.57 -40.87
N HIS A 125 -13.14 9.42 -41.19
CA HIS A 125 -13.19 8.28 -40.28
C HIS A 125 -11.86 7.52 -40.32
N ASN A 126 -11.01 7.72 -39.32
CA ASN A 126 -9.83 6.88 -39.12
C ASN A 126 -10.17 5.74 -38.17
N THR A 127 -10.50 4.57 -38.73
CA THR A 127 -10.67 3.31 -37.98
C THR A 127 -9.31 2.70 -37.69
N SER A 128 -8.59 3.24 -36.70
CA SER A 128 -7.43 2.57 -36.13
C SER A 128 -7.72 2.21 -34.68
N ASN A 129 -7.84 0.91 -34.42
CA ASN A 129 -7.95 0.21 -33.14
C ASN A 129 -8.38 1.02 -31.89
N GLU A 130 -9.52 0.62 -31.33
CA GLU A 130 -10.10 1.01 -30.03
C GLU A 130 -10.61 2.46 -29.85
N ASN A 131 -10.18 3.42 -30.69
CA ASN A 131 -10.64 4.82 -30.62
C ASN A 131 -11.06 5.35 -32.00
N ASP A 132 -12.34 5.70 -32.17
CA ASP A 132 -12.84 6.36 -33.38
C ASP A 132 -12.70 7.88 -33.22
N VAL A 133 -12.13 8.56 -34.23
CA VAL A 133 -12.01 10.03 -34.24
C VAL A 133 -12.94 10.61 -35.30
N TYR A 134 -13.80 11.51 -34.87
CA TYR A 134 -14.77 12.25 -35.67
C TYR A 134 -14.35 13.71 -35.73
N ARG A 135 -14.27 14.25 -36.94
CA ARG A 135 -13.99 15.65 -37.18
C ARG A 135 -15.28 16.35 -37.57
N VAL A 136 -15.73 17.29 -36.74
CA VAL A 136 -17.08 17.88 -36.82
C VAL A 136 -16.97 19.41 -36.78
N PRO A 137 -17.53 20.14 -37.74
CA PRO A 137 -17.56 21.61 -37.75
C PRO A 137 -18.63 22.16 -36.77
N SER A 138 -18.65 21.66 -35.52
CA SER A 138 -19.65 22.05 -34.54
C SER A 138 -19.22 23.31 -33.77
N PRO A 139 -20.12 24.30 -33.58
CA PRO A 139 -19.84 25.52 -32.82
C PRO A 139 -19.36 25.27 -31.39
N ILE A 140 -19.77 24.18 -30.73
CA ILE A 140 -19.32 23.88 -29.37
C ILE A 140 -17.82 23.56 -29.32
N LEU A 141 -17.28 22.90 -30.35
CA LEU A 141 -15.91 22.40 -30.36
C LEU A 141 -14.89 23.53 -30.58
N SER A 142 -15.20 24.53 -31.42
CA SER A 142 -14.28 25.64 -31.70
C SER A 142 -14.49 26.88 -30.84
N ALA A 143 -13.41 27.43 -30.28
CA ALA A 143 -13.42 28.70 -29.58
C ALA A 143 -13.94 29.88 -30.42
N ASN A 144 -13.70 29.85 -31.74
CA ASN A 144 -14.05 30.96 -32.64
C ASN A 144 -15.54 31.02 -32.97
N TYR A 145 -16.20 29.86 -33.02
CA TYR A 145 -17.58 29.73 -33.48
C TYR A 145 -18.59 29.52 -32.33
N ARG A 146 -18.12 29.32 -31.09
CA ARG A 146 -19.00 29.21 -29.91
C ARG A 146 -19.97 30.36 -29.76
N SER A 147 -21.17 30.03 -29.29
CA SER A 147 -22.23 31.00 -29.05
C SER A 147 -21.79 32.06 -28.02
N PRO A 148 -22.33 33.30 -28.09
CA PRO A 148 -21.94 34.42 -27.23
C PRO A 148 -22.01 34.12 -25.73
N TYR A 149 -23.00 33.37 -25.29
CA TYR A 149 -23.18 32.96 -23.89
C TYR A 149 -22.12 31.95 -23.40
N MET A 150 -21.33 31.36 -24.31
CA MET A 150 -20.17 30.50 -24.04
C MET A 150 -18.82 31.17 -24.37
N LYS A 151 -18.82 32.37 -24.97
CA LYS A 151 -17.68 32.98 -25.72
C LYS A 151 -16.51 33.51 -24.87
N ASN A 152 -16.37 33.05 -23.63
CA ASN A 152 -15.32 33.56 -22.73
C ASN A 152 -14.02 32.73 -22.76
N ASN A 153 -13.91 31.74 -23.64
CA ASN A 153 -12.73 30.88 -23.76
C ASN A 153 -12.11 30.91 -25.15
N ILE A 154 -10.78 30.96 -25.17
CA ILE A 154 -9.93 31.07 -26.38
C ILE A 154 -9.50 29.67 -26.87
N VAL A 155 -9.96 28.60 -26.22
CA VAL A 155 -9.41 27.25 -26.37
C VAL A 155 -10.44 26.32 -26.98
N ASP A 156 -10.04 25.50 -27.95
CA ASP A 156 -10.88 24.47 -28.56
C ASP A 156 -11.16 23.32 -27.57
N ILE A 157 -12.15 22.48 -27.89
CA ILE A 157 -12.58 21.35 -27.04
C ILE A 157 -12.50 20.06 -27.83
N GLU A 158 -12.09 19.00 -27.14
CA GLU A 158 -12.23 17.63 -27.58
C GLU A 158 -13.29 16.95 -26.70
N LEU A 159 -14.35 16.42 -27.31
CA LEU A 159 -15.35 15.61 -26.60
C LEU A 159 -15.01 14.14 -26.74
N LEU A 160 -14.92 13.40 -25.64
CA LEU A 160 -14.66 11.97 -25.64
C LEU A 160 -15.88 11.25 -25.07
N GLU A 161 -16.63 10.55 -25.92
CA GLU A 161 -17.70 9.65 -25.49
C GLU A 161 -17.07 8.31 -25.09
N ILE A 162 -17.21 7.94 -23.82
CA ILE A 162 -16.52 6.79 -23.22
C ILE A 162 -17.54 5.68 -23.00
N ILE A 163 -17.49 4.65 -23.83
CA ILE A 163 -18.52 3.61 -23.85
C ILE A 163 -17.97 2.28 -23.36
N ASN A 164 -18.31 1.93 -22.12
CA ASN A 164 -18.05 0.63 -21.50
C ASN A 164 -16.60 0.12 -21.69
N THR A 165 -15.61 1.02 -21.52
CA THR A 165 -14.19 0.66 -21.59
C THR A 165 -13.62 0.38 -20.20
N LEU A 166 -12.77 -0.66 -20.10
CA LEU A 166 -12.01 -0.96 -18.86
C LEU A 166 -10.97 0.13 -18.55
N GLN A 167 -10.62 0.95 -19.54
CA GLN A 167 -9.67 2.05 -19.42
C GLN A 167 -10.37 3.36 -19.77
N ILE A 168 -10.54 4.22 -18.78
CA ILE A 168 -11.11 5.56 -18.94
C ILE A 168 -9.97 6.50 -19.41
N PRO A 169 -10.09 7.14 -20.59
CA PRO A 169 -9.07 8.05 -21.12
C PRO A 169 -8.98 9.31 -20.27
N GLN A 170 -7.79 9.93 -20.24
CA GLN A 170 -7.56 11.13 -19.44
C GLN A 170 -8.29 12.35 -20.05
N CYS A 171 -9.27 12.86 -19.30
CA CYS A 171 -9.99 14.10 -19.58
C CYS A 171 -9.76 15.13 -18.46
N ASP A 172 -9.93 16.42 -18.76
CA ASP A 172 -9.82 17.49 -17.78
C ASP A 172 -11.01 17.52 -16.82
N PHE A 173 -12.20 17.16 -17.32
CA PHE A 173 -13.36 16.84 -16.50
C PHE A 173 -14.30 15.86 -17.22
N TYR A 174 -15.20 15.24 -16.45
CA TYR A 174 -16.20 14.32 -16.98
C TYR A 174 -17.63 14.82 -16.73
N ILE A 175 -18.50 14.51 -17.66
CA ILE A 175 -19.95 14.69 -17.60
C ILE A 175 -20.54 13.29 -17.47
N ASN A 176 -21.31 13.07 -16.41
CA ASN A 176 -22.02 11.82 -16.18
C ASN A 176 -23.48 11.95 -16.66
N VAL A 177 -23.99 10.98 -17.40
CA VAL A 177 -25.34 10.98 -17.96
C VAL A 177 -26.13 9.81 -17.38
N THR A 178 -27.28 10.10 -16.79
CA THR A 178 -28.18 9.11 -16.17
C THR A 178 -29.62 9.30 -16.62
N SER A 179 -30.41 8.23 -16.59
CA SER A 179 -31.84 8.25 -16.88
C SER A 179 -32.67 8.69 -15.66
N ASP A 180 -32.24 8.36 -14.44
CA ASP A 180 -32.97 8.64 -13.20
C ASP A 180 -32.06 9.12 -12.05
N LEU A 181 -32.57 10.08 -11.26
CA LEU A 181 -32.15 10.31 -9.87
C LEU A 181 -33.16 9.54 -8.99
N PRO A 182 -32.86 8.44 -8.25
CA PRO A 182 -31.60 8.10 -7.56
C PRO A 182 -31.32 6.58 -7.43
N ARG A 183 -30.27 6.03 -8.09
CA ARG A 183 -29.62 4.75 -7.70
C ARG A 183 -28.11 4.70 -7.98
N THR A 184 -27.56 5.74 -8.60
CA THR A 184 -26.24 5.73 -9.27
C THR A 184 -25.03 6.00 -8.37
N LEU A 185 -25.19 5.82 -7.05
CA LEU A 185 -24.04 5.86 -6.14
C LEU A 185 -23.43 4.48 -5.85
N THR A 186 -24.06 3.37 -6.26
CA THR A 186 -23.60 2.03 -5.84
C THR A 186 -22.81 1.22 -6.88
N ASP A 187 -23.08 1.37 -8.18
CA ASP A 187 -22.56 0.41 -9.19
C ASP A 187 -21.43 0.94 -10.09
N TYR A 188 -21.24 2.26 -10.19
CA TYR A 188 -20.06 2.82 -10.86
C TYR A 188 -18.82 2.71 -9.98
N SER A 189 -17.67 2.37 -10.57
CA SER A 189 -16.43 2.33 -9.81
C SER A 189 -16.24 3.68 -9.12
N LYS A 190 -16.05 3.69 -7.79
CA LYS A 190 -15.82 4.89 -6.96
C LYS A 190 -14.75 5.85 -7.52
N LYS A 191 -13.94 5.39 -8.48
CA LYS A 191 -12.93 6.15 -9.23
C LYS A 191 -13.52 7.18 -10.20
N SER A 192 -14.67 6.90 -10.83
CA SER A 192 -15.29 7.80 -11.82
C SER A 192 -16.15 8.89 -11.17
N GLN A 193 -16.81 8.57 -10.06
CA GLN A 193 -17.62 9.50 -9.27
C GLN A 193 -16.81 10.66 -8.67
N LEU A 194 -15.51 10.44 -8.38
CA LEU A 194 -14.62 11.47 -7.84
C LEU A 194 -14.11 12.45 -8.92
N GLN A 195 -14.39 12.19 -10.20
CA GLN A 195 -13.92 12.98 -11.34
C GLN A 195 -15.05 13.59 -12.17
N SER A 196 -16.31 13.18 -11.98
CA SER A 196 -17.46 13.77 -12.67
C SER A 196 -17.76 15.16 -12.12
N LEU A 197 -17.68 16.16 -13.01
CA LEU A 197 -17.96 17.56 -12.72
C LEU A 197 -19.45 17.88 -12.83
N ILE A 198 -20.16 17.24 -13.75
CA ILE A 198 -21.56 17.52 -14.07
C ILE A 198 -22.33 16.21 -14.14
N THR A 199 -23.52 16.17 -13.53
CA THR A 199 -24.46 15.06 -13.70
C THR A 199 -25.66 15.55 -14.50
N ILE A 200 -25.92 14.88 -15.62
CA ILE A 200 -27.02 15.15 -16.52
C ILE A 200 -28.06 14.04 -16.32
N VAL A 201 -29.29 14.44 -16.01
CA VAL A 201 -30.43 13.53 -15.95
C VAL A 201 -31.24 13.70 -17.22
N ASP A 202 -31.15 12.71 -18.09
CA ASP A 202 -31.74 12.72 -19.41
C ASP A 202 -32.93 11.76 -19.48
N ASN A 203 -34.13 12.32 -19.37
CA ASN A 203 -35.37 11.56 -19.45
C ASN A 203 -36.52 12.38 -20.03
N GLU A 204 -37.62 11.70 -20.36
CA GLU A 204 -38.80 12.31 -20.98
C GLU A 204 -39.73 13.02 -19.97
N GLU A 205 -39.40 12.98 -18.67
CA GLU A 205 -40.19 13.62 -17.64
C GLU A 205 -40.08 15.15 -17.70
N PHE A 206 -40.82 15.85 -16.83
CA PHE A 206 -40.79 17.31 -16.74
C PHE A 206 -39.37 17.85 -16.67
N THR A 207 -39.05 18.73 -17.63
CA THR A 207 -37.77 19.44 -17.78
C THR A 207 -38.01 20.95 -17.63
N PRO A 208 -37.15 21.67 -16.91
CA PRO A 208 -37.27 23.12 -16.79
C PRO A 208 -36.98 23.79 -18.14
N THR A 209 -37.62 24.91 -18.40
CA THR A 209 -37.39 25.65 -19.64
C THR A 209 -36.08 26.45 -19.56
N SER A 210 -35.31 26.48 -20.64
CA SER A 210 -34.08 27.26 -20.76
C SER A 210 -34.18 28.26 -21.91
N ASN A 211 -33.51 29.40 -21.76
CA ASN A 211 -33.39 30.41 -22.80
C ASN A 211 -31.91 30.83 -22.91
N PRO A 212 -31.39 31.11 -24.12
CA PRO A 212 -30.07 31.70 -24.30
C PRO A 212 -29.83 33.00 -23.50
N GLU A 213 -30.88 33.81 -23.31
CA GLU A 213 -30.77 35.13 -22.67
C GLU A 213 -30.83 35.07 -21.13
N THR A 214 -31.34 33.97 -20.56
CA THR A 214 -31.49 33.87 -19.10
C THR A 214 -30.14 33.57 -18.44
N PRO A 215 -29.84 34.22 -17.30
CA PRO A 215 -28.60 33.97 -16.58
C PRO A 215 -28.50 32.51 -16.13
N PHE A 216 -27.28 32.02 -16.13
CA PHE A 216 -26.90 30.70 -15.67
C PHE A 216 -27.33 30.49 -14.20
N SER A 217 -28.07 29.40 -13.94
CA SER A 217 -28.65 29.11 -12.62
C SER A 217 -27.84 28.04 -11.89
N LEU A 218 -26.63 28.37 -11.42
CA LEU A 218 -25.85 27.48 -10.56
C LEU A 218 -25.97 27.89 -9.10
N THR A 219 -26.67 27.08 -8.32
CA THR A 219 -26.85 27.27 -6.87
C THR A 219 -25.98 26.32 -6.05
N ASN A 220 -25.53 25.20 -6.63
CA ASN A 220 -24.88 24.11 -5.91
C ASN A 220 -23.47 23.81 -6.43
N GLU A 221 -22.66 23.21 -5.57
CA GLU A 221 -21.27 22.82 -5.85
C GLU A 221 -21.18 21.59 -6.76
N ASP A 222 -22.23 20.78 -6.83
CA ASP A 222 -22.39 19.65 -7.77
C ASP A 222 -23.55 19.97 -8.73
N PRO A 223 -23.27 20.39 -9.98
CA PRO A 223 -24.29 20.76 -10.94
C PRO A 223 -25.04 19.54 -11.45
N ILE A 224 -26.28 19.37 -10.99
CA ILE A 224 -27.24 18.42 -11.53
C ILE A 224 -28.16 19.16 -12.49
N ILE A 225 -28.18 18.73 -13.76
CA ILE A 225 -29.00 19.36 -14.80
C ILE A 225 -29.95 18.31 -15.35
N LYS A 226 -31.24 18.61 -15.38
CA LYS A 226 -32.21 17.77 -16.07
C LYS A 226 -32.39 18.25 -17.50
N VAL A 227 -32.28 17.35 -18.47
CA VAL A 227 -32.46 17.64 -19.91
C VAL A 227 -33.35 16.59 -20.54
N ASN A 228 -33.90 16.90 -21.71
CA ASN A 228 -34.61 15.94 -22.55
C ASN A 228 -34.00 16.00 -23.94
N THR A 229 -32.94 15.22 -24.16
CA THR A 229 -32.18 15.26 -25.42
C THR A 229 -33.00 14.75 -26.59
N LYS A 230 -33.94 13.82 -26.36
CA LYS A 230 -34.84 13.31 -27.40
C LYS A 230 -35.71 14.41 -27.98
N LEU A 231 -36.33 15.24 -27.12
CA LEU A 231 -37.13 16.38 -27.56
C LEU A 231 -36.30 17.39 -28.36
N SER A 232 -35.06 17.66 -27.92
CA SER A 232 -34.13 18.53 -28.64
C SER A 232 -33.78 17.97 -30.02
N LEU A 233 -33.45 16.68 -30.10
CA LEU A 233 -33.11 16.00 -31.35
C LEU A 233 -34.30 15.97 -32.34
N ASP A 234 -35.51 15.70 -31.86
CA ASP A 234 -36.72 15.73 -32.68
C ASP A 234 -36.93 17.12 -33.31
N GLY A 235 -36.71 18.19 -32.54
CA GLY A 235 -36.72 19.56 -33.05
C GLY A 235 -35.64 19.84 -34.10
N ILE A 236 -34.42 19.36 -33.88
CA ILE A 236 -33.29 19.50 -34.82
C ILE A 236 -33.58 18.78 -36.15
N ASN A 237 -34.12 17.56 -36.08
CA ASN A 237 -34.49 16.77 -37.26
C ASN A 237 -35.61 17.45 -38.06
N LEU A 238 -36.65 17.93 -37.37
CA LEU A 238 -37.78 18.62 -38.00
C LEU A 238 -37.32 19.90 -38.71
N PHE A 239 -36.42 20.67 -38.09
CA PHE A 239 -35.81 21.84 -38.74
C PHE A 239 -34.93 21.45 -39.93
N SER A 240 -34.17 20.36 -39.84
CA SER A 240 -33.32 19.90 -40.94
C SER A 240 -34.14 19.49 -42.17
N GLU A 241 -35.33 18.91 -41.97
CA GLU A 241 -36.23 18.50 -43.06
C GLU A 241 -37.05 19.65 -43.64
N MET A 242 -37.63 20.50 -42.79
CA MET A 242 -38.62 21.50 -43.20
C MET A 242 -38.08 22.95 -43.21
N GLN A 243 -36.84 23.14 -42.77
CA GLN A 243 -36.11 24.41 -42.70
C GLN A 243 -36.93 25.51 -42.00
N ALA A 244 -37.01 26.71 -42.58
CA ALA A 244 -37.66 27.87 -41.98
C ALA A 244 -39.13 27.66 -41.56
N LYS A 245 -39.84 26.67 -42.14
CA LYS A 245 -41.23 26.35 -41.77
C LYS A 245 -41.37 25.76 -40.36
N ALA A 246 -40.29 25.18 -39.85
CA ALA A 246 -40.20 24.47 -38.58
C ALA A 246 -39.45 25.26 -37.50
N ALA A 247 -39.12 26.53 -37.77
CA ALA A 247 -38.27 27.33 -36.90
C ALA A 247 -38.87 27.51 -35.49
N LEU A 248 -40.19 27.65 -35.39
CA LEU A 248 -40.88 27.87 -34.13
C LEU A 248 -40.93 26.59 -33.29
N GLU A 249 -41.21 25.46 -33.93
CA GLU A 249 -41.19 24.13 -33.32
C GLU A 249 -39.78 23.78 -32.81
N PHE A 250 -38.76 24.07 -33.60
CA PHE A 250 -37.36 23.91 -33.21
C PHE A 250 -37.00 24.75 -31.98
N LEU A 251 -37.30 26.05 -32.00
CA LEU A 251 -37.00 26.92 -30.87
C LEU A 251 -37.74 26.48 -29.59
N ASN A 252 -39.01 26.09 -29.71
CA ASN A 252 -39.77 25.57 -28.59
C ASN A 252 -39.19 24.26 -28.05
N ALA A 253 -38.76 23.34 -28.92
CA ALA A 253 -38.12 22.08 -28.53
C ALA A 253 -36.78 22.32 -27.81
N MET A 254 -35.96 23.25 -28.29
CA MET A 254 -34.69 23.62 -27.65
C MET A 254 -34.91 24.31 -26.29
N GLN A 255 -35.93 25.15 -26.17
CA GLN A 255 -36.25 25.80 -24.89
C GLN A 255 -36.81 24.81 -23.86
N SER A 256 -37.74 23.96 -24.27
CA SER A 256 -38.40 22.98 -23.39
C SER A 256 -37.52 21.80 -23.00
N SER A 257 -36.50 21.46 -23.80
CA SER A 257 -35.53 20.39 -23.50
C SER A 257 -34.43 20.77 -22.50
N ASN A 258 -34.38 22.03 -22.05
CA ASN A 258 -33.33 22.57 -21.17
C ASN A 258 -31.89 22.55 -21.75
N ILE A 259 -31.72 22.33 -23.06
CA ILE A 259 -30.38 22.15 -23.66
C ILE A 259 -29.51 23.42 -23.60
N TYR A 260 -30.12 24.61 -23.60
CA TYR A 260 -29.36 25.87 -23.45
C TYR A 260 -28.72 26.00 -22.07
N GLU A 261 -29.34 25.45 -21.02
CA GLU A 261 -28.72 25.44 -19.70
C GLU A 261 -27.50 24.54 -19.70
N LEU A 262 -27.56 23.37 -20.34
CA LEU A 262 -26.40 22.50 -20.52
C LEU A 262 -25.25 23.21 -21.23
N PHE A 263 -25.51 23.88 -22.35
CA PHE A 263 -24.48 24.65 -23.06
C PHE A 263 -23.88 25.75 -22.17
N LYS A 264 -24.70 26.44 -21.38
CA LYS A 264 -24.23 27.45 -20.40
C LYS A 264 -23.34 26.82 -19.33
N VAL A 265 -23.68 25.65 -18.79
CA VAL A 265 -22.91 24.97 -17.74
C VAL A 265 -21.56 24.51 -18.29
N ILE A 266 -21.55 23.86 -19.46
CA ILE A 266 -20.32 23.47 -20.14
C ILE A 266 -19.47 24.73 -20.39
N GLY A 267 -20.07 25.79 -20.93
CA GLY A 267 -19.43 27.10 -21.15
C GLY A 267 -18.80 27.71 -19.90
N HIS A 268 -19.43 27.54 -18.74
CA HIS A 268 -18.94 28.03 -17.46
C HIS A 268 -17.68 27.28 -17.01
N PHE A 269 -17.69 25.95 -17.06
CA PHE A 269 -16.58 25.11 -16.61
C PHE A 269 -15.41 25.01 -17.57
N LEU A 270 -15.62 25.35 -18.84
CA LEU A 270 -14.52 25.50 -19.79
C LEU A 270 -13.60 26.66 -19.41
N ARG A 271 -14.05 27.60 -18.56
CA ARG A 271 -13.22 28.74 -18.14
C ARG A 271 -12.08 28.25 -17.27
N PRO A 272 -10.81 28.54 -17.59
CA PRO A 272 -9.66 28.08 -16.81
C PRO A 272 -9.80 28.38 -15.32
N GLU A 273 -10.31 29.56 -14.96
CA GLU A 273 -10.53 29.95 -13.56
C GLU A 273 -11.44 28.99 -12.80
N HIS A 274 -12.55 28.58 -13.42
CA HIS A 274 -13.55 27.72 -12.79
C HIS A 274 -13.09 26.26 -12.79
N LEU A 275 -12.43 25.83 -13.88
CA LEU A 275 -11.83 24.50 -13.98
C LEU A 275 -10.71 24.31 -12.95
N LEU A 276 -9.84 25.31 -12.77
CA LEU A 276 -8.79 25.28 -11.75
C LEU A 276 -9.36 25.22 -10.33
N LEU A 277 -10.40 26.00 -10.03
CA LEU A 277 -11.08 25.95 -8.74
C LEU A 277 -11.71 24.58 -8.47
N PHE A 278 -12.38 24.01 -9.48
CA PHE A 278 -12.96 22.67 -9.37
C PHE A 278 -11.89 21.60 -9.17
N LEU A 279 -10.86 21.56 -10.01
CA LEU A 279 -9.78 20.58 -9.92
C LEU A 279 -9.10 20.65 -8.55
N ARG A 280 -8.82 21.87 -8.07
CA ARG A 280 -8.27 22.09 -6.73
C ARG A 280 -9.16 21.47 -5.66
N LYS A 281 -10.46 21.74 -5.67
CA LYS A 281 -11.41 21.23 -4.68
C LYS A 281 -11.55 19.70 -4.76
N SER A 282 -11.56 19.14 -5.96
CA SER A 282 -11.57 17.69 -6.17
C SER A 282 -10.30 17.04 -5.61
N ILE A 283 -9.13 17.62 -5.85
CA ILE A 283 -7.85 17.17 -5.27
C ILE A 283 -7.91 17.27 -3.74
N GLU A 284 -8.37 18.38 -3.17
CA GLU A 284 -8.51 18.57 -1.73
C GLU A 284 -9.41 17.49 -1.10
N ASN A 285 -10.58 17.26 -1.70
CA ASN A 285 -11.52 16.23 -1.25
C ASN A 285 -10.91 14.82 -1.35
N ASN A 286 -10.19 14.50 -2.43
CA ASN A 286 -9.55 13.20 -2.61
C ASN A 286 -8.45 12.95 -1.57
N ILE A 287 -7.63 13.96 -1.27
CA ILE A 287 -6.60 13.87 -0.24
C ILE A 287 -7.25 13.73 1.15
N ALA A 288 -8.31 14.49 1.42
CA ALA A 288 -9.03 14.48 2.70
C ALA A 288 -9.82 13.18 2.93
N TYR A 289 -10.33 12.54 1.88
CA TYR A 289 -11.16 11.33 1.99
C TYR A 289 -10.44 10.18 2.71
N TYR A 290 -9.15 10.00 2.44
CA TYR A 290 -8.33 8.96 3.08
C TYR A 290 -7.60 9.48 4.32
N ASN A 291 -8.11 10.50 5.00
CA ASN A 291 -7.44 11.05 6.17
C ASN A 291 -7.77 10.24 7.44
N VAL A 292 -6.76 9.55 7.95
CA VAL A 292 -6.82 8.85 9.24
C VAL A 292 -6.57 9.86 10.35
N LEU A 293 -7.30 9.75 11.46
CA LEU A 293 -7.12 10.64 12.60
C LEU A 293 -5.81 10.31 13.33
N GLN A 294 -5.06 11.32 13.77
CA GLN A 294 -3.84 11.11 14.55
C GLN A 294 -4.10 10.26 15.82
N LEU A 295 -5.26 10.45 16.46
CA LEU A 295 -5.66 9.66 17.64
C LEU A 295 -5.76 8.15 17.34
N GLU A 296 -6.13 7.78 16.12
CA GLU A 296 -6.21 6.37 15.70
C GLU A 296 -4.81 5.77 15.54
N ILE A 297 -3.88 6.52 14.95
CA ILE A 297 -2.46 6.13 14.84
C ILE A 297 -1.84 5.95 16.24
N ASP A 298 -2.11 6.89 17.15
CA ASP A 298 -1.65 6.83 18.54
C ASP A 298 -2.26 5.63 19.30
N HIS A 299 -3.55 5.36 19.06
CA HIS A 299 -4.23 4.21 19.64
C HIS A 299 -3.57 2.90 19.17
N ILE A 300 -3.39 2.71 17.87
CA ILE A 300 -2.77 1.51 17.28
C ILE A 300 -1.35 1.31 17.84
N TYR A 301 -0.54 2.37 17.91
CA TYR A 301 0.80 2.31 18.50
C TYR A 301 0.74 1.88 19.97
N SER A 302 -0.18 2.44 20.75
CA SER A 302 -0.34 2.11 22.17
C SER A 302 -0.81 0.67 22.39
N GLU A 303 -1.72 0.17 21.54
CA GLU A 303 -2.25 -1.19 21.57
C GLU A 303 -1.14 -2.20 21.31
N ILE A 304 -0.40 -2.04 20.21
CA ILE A 304 0.68 -2.97 19.86
C ILE A 304 1.78 -2.95 20.93
N LYS A 305 2.12 -1.77 21.45
CA LYS A 305 3.15 -1.61 22.46
C LYS A 305 2.78 -2.27 23.79
N SER A 306 1.55 -2.07 24.25
CA SER A 306 1.12 -2.46 25.60
C SER A 306 0.52 -3.85 25.68
N VAL A 307 -0.08 -4.34 24.59
CA VAL A 307 -0.79 -5.63 24.54
C VAL A 307 0.03 -6.64 23.74
N ASP A 308 0.31 -6.37 22.46
CA ASP A 308 0.88 -7.37 21.55
C ASP A 308 2.33 -7.71 21.94
N ILE A 309 3.20 -6.71 22.10
CA ILE A 309 4.62 -6.93 22.45
C ILE A 309 4.77 -7.53 23.87
N THR A 310 3.94 -7.11 24.83
CA THR A 310 4.02 -7.62 26.21
C THR A 310 3.53 -9.07 26.30
N SER A 311 2.42 -9.39 25.62
CA SER A 311 1.90 -10.76 25.48
C SER A 311 2.92 -11.67 24.80
N PHE A 312 3.54 -11.20 23.73
CA PHE A 312 4.59 -11.91 23.02
C PHE A 312 5.82 -12.18 23.90
N SER A 313 6.30 -11.19 24.64
CA SER A 313 7.38 -11.37 25.62
C SER A 313 7.05 -12.47 26.64
N GLY A 314 5.83 -12.48 27.17
CA GLY A 314 5.34 -13.54 28.05
C GLY A 314 5.33 -14.92 27.40
N SER A 315 4.87 -15.00 26.14
CA SER A 315 4.84 -16.24 25.35
C SER A 315 6.25 -16.80 25.12
N MET A 316 7.22 -15.95 24.75
CA MET A 316 8.60 -16.38 24.53
C MET A 316 9.26 -16.89 25.81
N HIS A 317 9.07 -16.20 26.93
CA HIS A 317 9.57 -16.65 28.22
C HIS A 317 8.92 -17.96 28.67
N SER A 318 7.63 -18.14 28.39
CA SER A 318 6.92 -19.39 28.64
C SER A 318 7.49 -20.54 27.80
N GLU A 319 7.69 -20.36 26.49
CA GLU A 319 8.29 -21.39 25.63
C GLU A 319 9.72 -21.74 26.10
N LEU A 320 10.52 -20.75 26.49
CA LEU A 320 11.86 -20.99 27.02
C LEU A 320 11.82 -21.86 28.28
N GLN A 321 10.98 -21.50 29.25
CA GLN A 321 10.94 -22.15 30.58
C GLN A 321 10.20 -23.49 30.57
N ALA A 322 9.07 -23.57 29.89
CA ALA A 322 8.17 -24.72 29.93
C ALA A 322 8.49 -25.77 28.86
N GLU A 323 9.06 -25.38 27.72
CA GLU A 323 9.32 -26.29 26.60
C GLU A 323 10.82 -26.46 26.34
N PHE A 324 11.54 -25.38 26.03
CA PHE A 324 12.92 -25.48 25.53
C PHE A 324 13.91 -26.01 26.57
N ILE A 325 13.96 -25.42 27.77
CA ILE A 325 14.86 -25.85 28.86
C ILE A 325 14.62 -27.32 29.25
N PRO A 326 13.38 -27.77 29.56
CA PRO A 326 13.16 -29.16 29.97
C PRO A 326 13.42 -30.14 28.82
N ASN A 327 13.02 -29.82 27.59
CA ASN A 327 13.24 -30.70 26.44
C ASN A 327 14.74 -30.84 26.13
N THR A 328 15.49 -29.74 26.15
CA THR A 328 16.93 -29.76 25.89
C THR A 328 17.67 -30.52 27.00
N THR A 329 17.32 -30.27 28.26
CA THR A 329 17.90 -31.00 29.40
C THR A 329 17.59 -32.50 29.34
N LYS A 330 16.37 -32.88 28.97
CA LYS A 330 15.97 -34.28 28.76
C LYS A 330 16.74 -34.91 27.59
N PHE A 331 16.94 -34.19 26.49
CA PHE A 331 17.70 -34.65 25.34
C PHE A 331 19.16 -34.93 25.72
N PHE A 332 19.83 -34.02 26.44
CA PHE A 332 21.20 -34.22 26.90
C PHE A 332 21.33 -35.41 27.87
N ARG A 333 20.37 -35.59 28.79
CA ARG A 333 20.38 -36.73 29.72
C ARG A 333 20.15 -38.07 29.04
N THR A 334 19.28 -38.13 28.04
CA THR A 334 18.84 -39.39 27.42
C THR A 334 19.62 -39.76 26.15
N SER A 335 19.85 -38.82 25.25
CA SER A 335 20.46 -39.06 23.94
C SER A 335 21.97 -38.85 23.95
N LEU A 336 22.47 -38.00 24.85
CA LEU A 336 23.89 -37.68 25.02
C LEU A 336 24.43 -38.10 26.39
N SER A 337 23.94 -39.23 26.92
CA SER A 337 24.48 -39.82 28.15
C SER A 337 25.97 -40.18 27.97
N TRP A 338 26.76 -40.08 29.04
CA TRP A 338 28.22 -40.27 28.99
C TRP A 338 28.66 -41.58 28.31
N TRP A 339 27.92 -42.67 28.51
CA TRP A 339 28.24 -43.97 27.92
C TRP A 339 28.00 -44.01 26.40
N LYS A 340 27.05 -43.22 25.89
CA LYS A 340 26.78 -43.10 24.45
C LYS A 340 27.88 -42.35 23.71
N LEU A 341 28.70 -41.55 24.40
CA LEU A 341 29.85 -40.88 23.81
C LEU A 341 30.88 -41.88 23.25
N TYR A 342 31.07 -43.02 23.91
CA TYR A 342 31.96 -44.08 23.44
C TYR A 342 31.44 -44.78 22.18
N LEU A 343 30.13 -44.80 21.96
CA LEU A 343 29.49 -45.44 20.80
C LEU A 343 29.26 -44.48 19.63
N LYS A 344 29.15 -43.17 19.89
CA LYS A 344 28.71 -42.16 18.94
C LYS A 344 29.68 -40.97 18.80
N ASN A 345 30.97 -41.15 19.09
CA ASN A 345 31.94 -40.07 19.17
C ASN A 345 31.88 -39.07 17.98
N ASP A 346 31.78 -39.57 16.74
CA ASP A 346 31.70 -38.73 15.54
C ASP A 346 30.27 -38.22 15.22
N ASN A 347 29.23 -38.84 15.79
CA ASN A 347 27.83 -38.54 15.51
C ASN A 347 27.17 -37.59 16.53
N VAL A 348 27.88 -37.21 17.60
CA VAL A 348 27.37 -36.28 18.62
C VAL A 348 27.03 -34.91 18.01
N GLU A 349 27.89 -34.42 17.12
CA GLU A 349 27.72 -33.14 16.42
C GLU A 349 26.44 -33.14 15.57
N TYR A 350 26.28 -34.14 14.69
CA TYR A 350 25.11 -34.28 13.83
C TYR A 350 23.82 -34.41 14.64
N CYS A 351 23.81 -35.24 15.69
CA CYS A 351 22.64 -35.37 16.57
C CYS A 351 22.25 -34.04 17.25
N LEU A 352 23.22 -33.19 17.60
CA LEU A 352 22.96 -31.87 18.17
C LEU A 352 22.49 -30.87 17.13
N LYS A 353 23.11 -30.86 15.94
CA LYS A 353 22.70 -30.02 14.81
C LYS A 353 21.25 -30.32 14.42
N ASP A 354 20.89 -31.59 14.28
CA ASP A 354 19.51 -32.02 13.96
C ASP A 354 18.51 -31.62 15.06
N TYR A 355 18.89 -31.82 16.33
CA TYR A 355 18.03 -31.46 17.45
C TYR A 355 17.71 -29.97 17.49
N PHE A 356 18.74 -29.11 17.43
CA PHE A 356 18.53 -27.66 17.46
C PHE A 356 17.95 -27.11 16.15
N ALA A 357 18.19 -27.76 15.01
CA ALA A 357 17.51 -27.41 13.77
C ALA A 357 15.99 -27.56 13.88
N GLN A 358 15.50 -28.57 14.60
CA GLN A 358 14.06 -28.85 14.74
C GLN A 358 13.44 -28.21 15.99
N SER A 359 14.14 -28.20 17.12
CA SER A 359 13.56 -27.92 18.45
C SER A 359 13.91 -26.53 19.00
N PHE A 360 14.69 -25.70 18.28
CA PHE A 360 15.06 -24.37 18.75
C PHE A 360 13.92 -23.37 18.59
N MET A 361 13.13 -23.22 19.66
CA MET A 361 12.06 -22.24 19.87
C MET A 361 11.26 -21.85 18.60
N PRO A 362 10.65 -22.83 17.90
CA PRO A 362 10.00 -22.57 16.62
C PRO A 362 8.80 -21.61 16.74
N LYS A 363 8.03 -21.68 17.83
CA LYS A 363 6.84 -20.83 18.02
C LYS A 363 7.23 -19.36 18.19
N SER A 364 8.27 -19.10 18.98
CA SER A 364 8.82 -17.75 19.17
C SER A 364 9.36 -17.15 17.87
N ILE A 365 10.01 -17.96 17.02
CA ILE A 365 10.52 -17.50 15.73
C ILE A 365 9.36 -17.10 14.80
N GLU A 366 8.33 -17.94 14.71
CA GLU A 366 7.14 -17.67 13.88
C GLU A 366 6.37 -16.45 14.40
N ASN A 367 6.06 -16.41 15.70
CA ASN A 367 5.34 -15.32 16.33
C ASN A 367 6.09 -13.98 16.19
N TYR A 368 7.42 -13.96 16.25
CA TYR A 368 8.20 -12.76 16.00
C TYR A 368 7.95 -12.20 14.58
N ASN A 369 8.01 -13.08 13.58
CA ASN A 369 7.79 -12.69 12.19
C ASN A 369 6.34 -12.24 11.96
N PHE A 370 5.38 -12.91 12.61
CA PHE A 370 3.97 -12.54 12.57
C PHE A 370 3.75 -11.14 13.16
N LEU A 371 4.27 -10.88 14.37
CA LEU A 371 4.10 -9.59 15.06
C LEU A 371 4.78 -8.45 14.29
N ARG A 372 5.92 -8.73 13.66
CA ARG A 372 6.54 -7.80 12.72
C ARG A 372 5.63 -7.48 11.53
N GLY A 373 5.03 -8.50 10.90
CA GLY A 373 4.06 -8.29 9.82
C GLY A 373 2.82 -7.51 10.28
N GLN A 374 2.38 -7.74 11.52
CA GLN A 374 1.28 -7.02 12.15
C GLN A 374 1.61 -5.55 12.43
N ILE A 375 2.83 -5.25 12.88
CA ILE A 375 3.32 -3.87 13.08
C ILE A 375 3.24 -3.10 11.76
N VAL A 376 3.73 -3.69 10.69
CA VAL A 376 3.72 -3.07 9.36
C VAL A 376 2.28 -2.87 8.87
N SER A 377 1.46 -3.92 8.89
CA SER A 377 0.10 -3.85 8.34
C SER A 377 -0.86 -2.96 9.13
N LYS A 378 -0.71 -2.87 10.46
CA LYS A 378 -1.56 -2.02 11.30
C LYS A 378 -1.12 -0.55 11.29
N LEU A 379 0.18 -0.25 11.19
CA LEU A 379 0.67 1.14 11.25
C LEU A 379 0.75 1.84 9.90
N GLU A 380 0.88 1.11 8.79
CA GLU A 380 0.88 1.71 7.45
C GLU A 380 -0.56 2.06 7.01
N THR A 381 -1.16 3.03 7.69
CA THR A 381 -2.57 3.40 7.50
C THR A 381 -2.78 4.30 6.27
N GLN A 382 -1.77 5.06 5.85
CA GLN A 382 -1.82 5.80 4.59
C GLN A 382 -1.67 4.85 3.40
N LYS A 383 -2.78 4.60 2.70
CA LYS A 383 -2.89 3.67 1.55
C LYS A 383 -1.86 3.88 0.44
N TYR A 384 -1.47 5.12 0.16
CA TYR A 384 -0.57 5.48 -0.95
C TYR A 384 0.74 6.12 -0.47
N GLY A 385 0.99 6.17 0.84
CA GLY A 385 2.22 6.74 1.38
C GLY A 385 3.45 5.99 0.89
N ASP A 386 4.49 6.74 0.54
CA ASP A 386 5.80 6.16 0.26
C ASP A 386 6.53 5.93 1.59
N TYR A 387 6.48 4.69 2.07
CA TYR A 387 7.25 4.28 3.22
C TYR A 387 8.64 3.91 2.75
N ASN A 388 9.65 4.64 3.22
CA ASN A 388 11.02 4.28 2.92
C ASN A 388 11.33 2.88 3.50
N ASP A 389 11.50 1.90 2.60
CA ASP A 389 12.03 0.57 2.86
C ASP A 389 13.54 0.61 3.21
N LEU A 390 13.99 1.67 3.89
CA LEU A 390 15.36 1.87 4.35
C LEU A 390 15.78 0.88 5.44
N HIS A 391 14.95 -0.11 5.78
CA HIS A 391 15.35 -1.18 6.66
C HIS A 391 15.91 -2.36 5.87
N PRO A 392 17.24 -2.52 5.80
CA PRO A 392 17.84 -3.75 5.32
C PRO A 392 17.29 -4.87 6.18
N SER A 393 16.51 -5.77 5.57
CA SER A 393 16.08 -7.07 6.09
C SER A 393 16.41 -7.25 7.57
N ILE A 394 15.60 -6.69 8.49
CA ILE A 394 15.82 -6.91 9.93
C ILE A 394 15.60 -8.40 10.13
N HIS A 395 16.70 -9.15 10.27
CA HIS A 395 16.67 -10.58 10.44
C HIS A 395 16.14 -10.89 11.83
N ASN A 396 15.32 -11.93 11.93
CA ASN A 396 14.85 -12.42 13.21
C ASN A 396 16.06 -12.80 14.09
N PRO A 397 16.31 -12.11 15.23
CA PRO A 397 17.52 -12.35 16.03
C PRO A 397 17.62 -13.79 16.53
N LEU A 398 16.49 -14.43 16.85
CA LEU A 398 16.47 -15.84 17.25
C LEU A 398 16.86 -16.77 16.11
N MET A 399 16.50 -16.45 14.87
CA MET A 399 16.91 -17.23 13.70
C MET A 399 18.41 -17.10 13.45
N VAL A 400 18.96 -15.89 13.64
CA VAL A 400 20.42 -15.66 13.57
C VAL A 400 21.13 -16.46 14.65
N MET A 401 20.64 -16.43 15.89
CA MET A 401 21.19 -17.19 17.00
C MET A 401 21.12 -18.70 16.77
N LYS A 402 20.00 -19.20 16.25
CA LYS A 402 19.84 -20.61 15.85
C LYS A 402 20.89 -21.02 14.82
N ASN A 403 21.08 -20.21 13.78
CA ASN A 403 22.05 -20.49 12.73
C ASN A 403 23.49 -20.47 13.25
N GLN A 404 23.83 -19.53 14.13
CA GLN A 404 25.13 -19.48 14.80
C GLN A 404 25.37 -20.69 15.71
N LEU A 405 24.33 -21.09 16.46
CA LEU A 405 24.39 -22.28 17.32
C LEU A 405 24.66 -23.54 16.49
N VAL A 406 23.84 -23.77 15.46
CA VAL A 406 23.89 -24.97 14.62
C VAL A 406 25.18 -25.03 13.82
N ASN A 407 25.60 -23.93 13.18
CA ASN A 407 26.69 -23.96 12.21
C ASN A 407 28.08 -23.71 12.81
N GLN A 408 28.20 -23.09 13.99
CA GLN A 408 29.50 -22.66 14.53
C GLN A 408 29.77 -23.17 15.95
N ARG A 409 28.85 -22.94 16.89
CA ARG A 409 29.09 -23.26 18.31
C ARG A 409 29.16 -24.76 18.60
N ILE A 410 28.28 -25.57 18.01
CA ILE A 410 28.26 -27.02 18.28
C ILE A 410 29.58 -27.67 17.86
N GLU A 411 30.09 -27.32 16.69
CA GLU A 411 31.34 -27.83 16.14
C GLU A 411 32.56 -27.35 16.94
N SER A 412 32.61 -26.06 17.27
CA SER A 412 33.78 -25.47 17.95
C SER A 412 33.84 -25.75 19.46
N GLU A 413 32.71 -25.84 20.15
CA GLU A 413 32.66 -25.92 21.62
C GLU A 413 32.45 -27.34 22.16
N ILE A 414 31.66 -28.19 21.50
CA ILE A 414 31.26 -29.49 22.05
C ILE A 414 32.17 -30.61 21.57
N GLN A 415 32.42 -30.70 20.26
CA GLN A 415 33.17 -31.80 19.67
C GLN A 415 34.60 -31.93 20.24
N PRO A 416 35.40 -30.85 20.39
CA PRO A 416 36.74 -30.96 20.97
C PRO A 416 36.73 -31.44 22.42
N VAL A 417 35.67 -31.11 23.17
CA VAL A 417 35.53 -31.50 24.59
C VAL A 417 35.19 -32.98 24.70
N VAL A 418 34.35 -33.52 23.82
CA VAL A 418 34.05 -34.96 23.77
C VAL A 418 35.34 -35.76 23.54
N PHE A 419 36.10 -35.43 22.50
CA PHE A 419 37.37 -36.10 22.19
C PHE A 419 38.38 -35.98 23.32
N LYS A 420 38.58 -34.78 23.88
CA LYS A 420 39.53 -34.55 24.98
C LYS A 420 39.14 -35.32 26.24
N THR A 421 37.85 -35.42 26.54
CA THR A 421 37.35 -36.13 27.72
C THR A 421 37.53 -37.63 27.60
N LEU A 422 37.21 -38.20 26.43
CA LEU A 422 37.42 -39.63 26.15
C LEU A 422 38.91 -40.00 26.16
N LEU A 423 39.75 -39.20 25.48
CA LEU A 423 41.19 -39.43 25.43
C LEU A 423 41.82 -39.37 26.82
N ARG A 424 41.44 -38.39 27.64
CA ARG A 424 41.95 -38.26 29.01
C ARG A 424 41.53 -39.45 29.89
N GLY A 425 40.29 -39.92 29.77
CA GLY A 425 39.83 -41.11 30.50
C GLY A 425 40.63 -42.35 30.12
N LEU A 426 40.89 -42.53 28.82
CA LEU A 426 41.65 -43.66 28.29
C LEU A 426 43.13 -43.62 28.72
N THR A 427 43.82 -42.50 28.49
CA THR A 427 45.28 -42.40 28.67
C THR A 427 45.71 -42.33 30.12
N TYR A 428 44.92 -41.69 30.99
CA TYR A 428 45.33 -41.47 32.39
C TYR A 428 44.80 -42.51 33.36
N TYR A 429 43.72 -43.23 33.02
CA TYR A 429 43.09 -44.17 33.94
C TYR A 429 43.02 -45.58 33.35
N GLN A 430 42.34 -45.75 32.21
CA GLN A 430 42.04 -47.09 31.69
C GLN A 430 43.29 -47.83 31.22
N LEU A 431 44.13 -47.19 30.40
CA LEU A 431 45.34 -47.78 29.84
C LEU A 431 46.40 -48.11 30.92
N PRO A 432 46.85 -47.17 31.78
CA PRO A 432 47.91 -47.46 32.74
C PRO A 432 47.50 -48.54 33.75
N ILE A 433 46.25 -48.52 34.24
CA ILE A 433 45.78 -49.53 35.20
C ILE A 433 45.62 -50.89 34.53
N SER A 434 45.15 -50.94 33.28
CA SER A 434 45.06 -52.19 32.51
C SER A 434 46.45 -52.77 32.19
N VAL A 435 47.43 -51.93 31.88
CA VAL A 435 48.81 -52.36 31.65
C VAL A 435 49.45 -52.88 32.94
N ILE A 436 49.24 -52.21 34.07
CA ILE A 436 49.71 -52.67 35.38
C ILE A 436 49.07 -54.03 35.74
N ALA A 437 47.77 -54.19 35.49
CA ALA A 437 47.08 -55.45 35.71
C ALA A 437 47.64 -56.59 34.83
N PHE A 438 47.92 -56.30 33.55
CA PHE A 438 48.50 -57.27 32.62
C PHE A 438 49.94 -57.67 33.01
N LEU A 439 50.79 -56.69 33.31
CA LEU A 439 52.16 -56.93 33.75
C LEU A 439 52.21 -57.65 35.11
N GLY A 440 51.28 -57.32 36.01
CA GLY A 440 51.11 -57.97 37.30
C GLY A 440 50.81 -59.47 37.19
N TYR A 441 49.96 -59.85 36.24
CA TYR A 441 49.68 -61.26 35.94
C TYR A 441 50.89 -61.96 35.30
N GLN A 442 51.47 -61.36 34.26
CA GLN A 442 52.49 -61.99 33.43
C GLN A 442 53.84 -62.16 34.14
N TYR A 443 54.25 -61.19 34.98
CA TYR A 443 55.60 -61.12 35.54
C TYR A 443 55.67 -61.25 37.06
N PHE A 444 54.60 -60.89 37.79
CA PHE A 444 54.63 -60.79 39.27
C PHE A 444 53.80 -61.87 39.98
N GLY A 445 53.19 -62.81 39.25
CA GLY A 445 52.47 -63.95 39.82
C GLY A 445 51.16 -63.58 40.52
N ILE A 446 50.57 -62.42 40.21
CA ILE A 446 49.26 -62.02 40.73
C ILE A 446 48.21 -63.00 40.19
N SER A 447 47.28 -63.43 41.06
CA SER A 447 46.20 -64.33 40.64
C SER A 447 45.37 -63.71 39.51
N GLY A 448 44.93 -64.54 38.56
CA GLY A 448 44.15 -64.08 37.40
C GLY A 448 42.90 -63.28 37.80
N ASN A 449 42.23 -63.70 38.88
CA ASN A 449 41.06 -63.02 39.43
C ASN A 449 41.40 -61.61 39.97
N ALA A 450 42.55 -61.46 40.66
CA ALA A 450 42.98 -60.16 41.19
C ALA A 450 43.41 -59.20 40.07
N SER A 451 44.08 -59.72 39.03
CA SER A 451 44.48 -58.92 37.87
C SER A 451 43.26 -58.46 37.06
N LEU A 452 42.26 -59.33 36.87
CA LEU A 452 41.00 -58.99 36.21
C LEU A 452 40.23 -57.93 37.01
N ALA A 453 40.14 -58.07 38.34
CA ALA A 453 39.50 -57.10 39.21
C ALA A 453 40.19 -55.72 39.15
N LEU A 454 41.54 -55.68 39.13
CA LEU A 454 42.31 -54.45 38.96
C LEU A 454 42.08 -53.80 37.60
N GLY A 455 42.03 -54.60 36.52
CA GLY A 455 41.68 -54.12 35.19
C GLY A 455 40.29 -53.47 35.18
N LEU A 456 39.27 -54.18 35.68
CA LEU A 456 37.90 -53.65 35.78
C LEU A 456 37.82 -52.38 36.63
N LEU A 457 38.59 -52.29 37.71
CA LEU A 457 38.69 -51.08 38.53
C LEU A 457 39.28 -49.90 37.75
N GLY A 458 40.27 -50.12 36.91
CA GLY A 458 40.80 -49.10 36.00
C GLY A 458 39.77 -48.60 35.00
N TRP A 459 38.97 -49.52 34.46
CA TRP A 459 37.87 -49.19 33.56
C TRP A 459 36.75 -48.40 34.25
N THR A 460 36.32 -48.80 35.46
CA THR A 460 35.28 -48.09 36.22
C THR A 460 35.74 -46.69 36.63
N LEU A 461 36.99 -46.51 37.05
CA LEU A 461 37.56 -45.19 37.35
C LEU A 461 37.60 -44.28 36.11
N GLY A 462 38.03 -44.82 34.96
CA GLY A 462 38.02 -44.09 33.70
C GLY A 462 36.62 -43.65 33.27
N PHE A 463 35.64 -44.56 33.37
CA PHE A 463 34.24 -44.24 33.08
C PHE A 463 33.66 -43.20 34.04
N ASN A 464 33.95 -43.30 35.34
CA ASN A 464 33.50 -42.32 36.33
C ASN A 464 34.08 -40.92 36.05
N GLN A 465 35.36 -40.85 35.66
CA GLN A 465 35.99 -39.58 35.30
C GLN A 465 35.35 -38.95 34.05
N VAL A 466 35.06 -39.75 33.02
CA VAL A 466 34.37 -39.28 31.81
C VAL A 466 32.95 -38.82 32.14
N ALA A 467 32.21 -39.59 32.94
CA ALA A 467 30.87 -39.23 33.38
C ALA A 467 30.87 -37.89 34.14
N SER A 468 31.72 -37.73 35.15
CA SER A 468 31.80 -36.50 35.96
C SER A 468 32.23 -35.28 35.13
N THR A 469 33.19 -35.45 34.22
CA THR A 469 33.69 -34.36 33.38
C THR A 469 32.63 -33.93 32.36
N TRP A 470 31.96 -34.89 31.72
CA TRP A 470 30.90 -34.64 30.76
C TRP A 470 29.70 -33.96 31.40
N GLU A 471 29.23 -34.44 32.55
CA GLU A 471 28.08 -33.88 33.25
C GLU A 471 28.33 -32.43 33.70
N LYS A 472 29.54 -32.14 34.20
CA LYS A 472 29.95 -30.77 34.55
C LYS A 472 29.98 -29.86 33.32
N PHE A 473 30.53 -30.35 32.21
CA PHE A 473 30.58 -29.59 30.97
C PHE A 473 29.18 -29.32 30.41
N SER A 474 28.36 -30.36 30.24
CA SER A 474 27.01 -30.25 29.66
C SER A 474 26.13 -29.34 30.50
N SER A 475 26.20 -29.43 31.83
CA SER A 475 25.41 -28.57 32.72
C SER A 475 25.81 -27.10 32.60
N LYS A 476 27.13 -26.82 32.58
CA LYS A 476 27.64 -25.46 32.42
C LYS A 476 27.34 -24.87 31.04
N TRP A 477 27.50 -25.67 29.99
CA TRP A 477 27.24 -25.25 28.61
C TRP A 477 25.75 -24.93 28.41
N LEU A 478 24.85 -25.79 28.89
CA LEU A 478 23.41 -25.55 28.83
C LEU A 478 23.01 -24.30 29.61
N GLN A 479 23.57 -24.08 30.80
CA GLN A 479 23.29 -22.88 31.58
C GLN A 479 23.70 -21.60 30.82
N ASN A 480 24.88 -21.61 30.20
CA ASN A 480 25.32 -20.48 29.37
C ASN A 480 24.40 -20.27 28.15
N LEU A 481 24.01 -21.35 27.47
CA LEU A 481 23.09 -21.28 26.33
C LEU A 481 21.74 -20.67 26.75
N TYR A 482 21.18 -21.08 27.90
CA TYR A 482 19.90 -20.56 28.37
C TYR A 482 19.98 -19.07 28.74
N GLU A 483 21.09 -18.62 29.33
CA GLU A 483 21.29 -17.20 29.61
C GLU A 483 21.50 -16.38 28.33
N ASP A 484 22.25 -16.90 27.36
CA ASP A 484 22.42 -16.25 26.05
C ASP A 484 21.07 -16.08 25.34
N ILE A 485 20.22 -17.12 25.35
CA ILE A 485 18.88 -17.07 24.76
C ILE A 485 18.03 -16.05 25.52
N ARG A 486 18.05 -16.08 26.86
CA ARG A 486 17.31 -15.12 27.68
C ARG A 486 17.70 -13.67 27.39
N MET A 487 18.98 -13.40 27.20
CA MET A 487 19.49 -12.09 26.82
C MET A 487 19.06 -11.68 25.41
N CYS A 488 19.10 -12.62 24.45
CA CYS A 488 18.62 -12.39 23.09
C CYS A 488 17.12 -12.05 23.05
N LEU A 489 16.29 -12.77 23.82
CA LEU A 489 14.86 -12.51 23.95
C LEU A 489 14.58 -11.09 24.48
N GLY A 490 15.19 -10.72 25.60
CA GLY A 490 14.93 -9.43 26.23
C GLY A 490 15.49 -8.24 25.44
N LYS A 491 16.77 -8.30 25.09
CA LYS A 491 17.49 -7.13 24.56
C LYS A 491 17.43 -7.05 23.04
N GLU A 492 17.60 -8.17 22.34
CA GLU A 492 17.71 -8.15 20.88
C GLU A 492 16.34 -8.21 20.21
N CYS A 493 15.45 -9.11 20.67
CA CYS A 493 14.13 -9.27 20.07
C CYS A 493 13.18 -8.14 20.47
N ILE A 494 13.10 -7.81 21.76
CA ILE A 494 12.10 -6.86 22.26
C ILE A 494 12.61 -5.41 22.15
N GLU A 495 13.71 -5.06 22.82
CA GLU A 495 14.21 -3.67 22.86
C GLU A 495 14.74 -3.18 21.51
N ASN A 496 15.72 -3.90 20.94
CA ASN A 496 16.39 -3.47 19.70
C ASN A 496 15.66 -3.89 18.43
N GLY A 497 14.75 -4.87 18.52
CA GLY A 497 13.91 -5.35 17.43
C GLY A 497 12.55 -4.66 17.42
N LEU A 498 11.57 -5.28 18.07
CA LEU A 498 10.15 -4.90 17.96
C LEU A 498 9.86 -3.46 18.43
N TYR A 499 10.37 -3.00 19.58
CA TYR A 499 10.10 -1.63 20.02
C TYR A 499 10.74 -0.58 19.12
N LYS A 500 11.94 -0.85 18.61
CA LYS A 500 12.63 0.06 17.70
C LYS A 500 11.93 0.12 16.34
N GLU A 501 11.51 -1.02 15.81
CA GLU A 501 10.74 -1.11 14.57
C GLU A 501 9.39 -0.39 14.72
N LEU A 502 8.65 -0.67 15.80
CA LEU A 502 7.39 0.00 16.13
C LEU A 502 7.56 1.52 16.21
N ALA A 503 8.55 2.01 16.96
CA ALA A 503 8.81 3.45 17.11
C ALA A 503 9.20 4.10 15.78
N THR A 504 9.97 3.40 14.94
CA THR A 504 10.38 3.93 13.64
C THR A 504 9.19 4.03 12.69
N LYS A 505 8.37 2.98 12.61
CA LYS A 505 7.15 2.95 11.78
C LYS A 505 6.12 4.00 12.23
N TYR A 506 5.93 4.14 13.55
CA TYR A 506 5.08 5.19 14.11
C TYR A 506 5.56 6.61 13.74
N ASN A 507 6.86 6.88 13.85
CA ASN A 507 7.41 8.18 13.46
C ASN A 507 7.23 8.45 11.97
N GLN A 508 7.46 7.45 11.11
CA GLN A 508 7.22 7.57 9.67
C GLN A 508 5.75 7.88 9.36
N GLU A 509 4.82 7.20 10.03
CA GLU A 509 3.39 7.44 9.84
C GLU A 509 2.96 8.84 10.29
N ILE A 510 3.50 9.31 11.43
CA ILE A 510 3.25 10.68 11.91
C ILE A 510 3.84 11.72 10.96
N GLU A 511 5.04 11.49 10.44
CA GLU A 511 5.66 12.38 9.45
C GLU A 511 4.80 12.48 8.19
N LEU A 512 4.33 11.35 7.64
CA LEU A 512 3.43 11.32 6.49
C LEU A 512 2.08 11.99 6.78
N TYR A 513 1.51 11.76 7.97
CA TYR A 513 0.28 12.41 8.40
C TYR A 513 0.44 13.93 8.47
N ASN A 514 1.49 14.42 9.13
CA ASN A 514 1.75 15.84 9.27
C ASN A 514 1.99 16.50 7.91
N LEU A 515 2.74 15.84 7.04
CA LEU A 515 2.99 16.28 5.67
C LEU A 515 1.68 16.37 4.87
N LYS A 516 0.80 15.37 4.98
CA LYS A 516 -0.53 15.40 4.36
C LYS A 516 -1.40 16.55 4.88
N GLN A 517 -1.40 16.80 6.19
CA GLN A 517 -2.11 17.93 6.79
C GLN A 517 -1.54 19.28 6.35
N GLU A 518 -0.22 19.39 6.20
CA GLU A 518 0.45 20.58 5.68
C GLU A 518 0.05 20.84 4.21
N ILE A 519 0.04 19.80 3.37
CA ILE A 519 -0.43 19.88 1.98
C ILE A 519 -1.89 20.36 1.93
N LEU A 520 -2.79 19.74 2.71
CA LEU A 520 -4.20 20.12 2.74
C LEU A 520 -4.39 21.59 3.14
N LYS A 521 -3.70 22.04 4.19
CA LYS A 521 -3.74 23.45 4.61
C LYS A 521 -3.16 24.38 3.56
N GLY A 522 -2.05 24.00 2.92
CA GLY A 522 -1.40 24.74 1.86
C GLY A 522 -2.31 24.91 0.62
N ILE A 523 -3.07 23.86 0.27
CA ILE A 523 -4.06 23.91 -0.79
C ILE A 523 -5.28 24.75 -0.37
N HIS A 524 -5.70 24.72 0.90
CA HIS A 524 -6.90 25.43 1.36
C HIS A 524 -6.72 26.96 1.53
N VAL A 525 -5.56 27.42 2.03
CA VAL A 525 -5.34 28.82 2.46
C VAL A 525 -5.25 29.84 1.32
N HIS A 526 -4.85 29.42 0.11
CA HIS A 526 -4.76 30.32 -1.05
C HIS A 526 -6.14 30.52 -1.71
N LYS A 527 -7.04 31.27 -1.06
CA LYS A 527 -8.32 31.72 -1.65
C LYS A 527 -8.16 32.98 -2.49
#